data_AF-A0A350QW65-F1
#
_entry.id   AF-A0A350QW65-F1
#
_cell.length_a   1.000
_cell.length_b   1.000
_cell.length_c   1.000
_cell.angle_alpha   90.00
_cell.angle_beta   90.00
_cell.angle_gamma   90.00
#
_symmetry.space_group_name_H-M   'P 1'
#
loop_
_entity.id
_entity.type
_entity.pdbx_description
1 polymer ?
#
loop_
_entity_poly.entity_id
_entity_poly.type
_entity_poly.pdbx_seq_one_letter_code
_entity_poly.pdbx_strand_id
1 'polypeptide(L)'
;VTMLDDQRLLRRLTLSLSARLPRPSERDAVRKGGLDAISALLDQVMTEDAFYERLKEGFNDVFLTNGYDGNGELILSYNHFEKSRQWFHKYDLSHIKDERERKEALYAMTRRYRKAIREEPLELIAHVVRNDKPFTEIMTADYIMVSPYSARGYGIFETIKERFKNPD
;
A
#
# COMPACT_ATOMS: atom_id res chain seq x y z
N VAL A 1 16.99 -13.62 -32.19
CA VAL A 1 16.11 -12.93 -31.21
C VAL A 1 15.45 -11.77 -31.94
N THR A 2 14.12 -11.74 -32.03
CA THR A 2 13.40 -10.62 -32.67
C THR A 2 12.95 -9.66 -31.58
N MET A 3 13.38 -8.40 -31.66
CA MET A 3 12.92 -7.37 -30.72
C MET A 3 11.41 -7.12 -30.92
N LEU A 4 10.71 -6.85 -29.82
CA LEU A 4 9.30 -6.44 -29.86
C LEU A 4 9.19 -5.09 -30.59
N ASP A 5 8.07 -4.84 -31.29
CA ASP A 5 7.80 -3.47 -31.76
C ASP A 5 7.58 -2.50 -30.58
N ASP A 6 7.97 -1.24 -30.77
CA ASP A 6 7.98 -0.24 -29.70
C ASP A 6 6.59 -0.02 -29.05
N GLN A 7 5.51 -0.16 -29.83
CA GLN A 7 4.15 -0.03 -29.32
C GLN A 7 3.75 -1.20 -28.43
N ARG A 8 4.10 -2.43 -28.81
CA ARG A 8 3.93 -3.61 -27.95
C ARG A 8 4.85 -3.53 -26.74
N LEU A 9 6.06 -2.99 -26.88
CA LEU A 9 6.98 -2.84 -25.76
C LEU A 9 6.39 -1.88 -24.72
N LEU A 10 5.92 -0.71 -25.15
CA LEU A 10 5.21 0.24 -24.29
C LEU A 10 4.02 -0.43 -23.59
N ARG A 11 3.18 -1.17 -24.33
CA ARG A 11 2.03 -1.88 -23.75
C ARG A 11 2.45 -2.86 -22.67
N ARG A 12 3.50 -3.64 -22.91
CA ARG A 12 4.01 -4.61 -21.94
C ARG A 12 4.52 -3.89 -20.69
N LEU A 13 5.29 -2.82 -20.86
CA LEU A 13 5.86 -2.06 -19.76
C LEU A 13 4.77 -1.44 -18.86
N THR A 14 3.79 -0.74 -19.44
CA THR A 14 2.72 -0.11 -18.63
C THR A 14 1.87 -1.16 -17.91
N LEU A 15 1.61 -2.32 -18.54
CA LEU A 15 0.90 -3.42 -17.89
C LEU A 15 1.69 -4.02 -16.73
N SER A 16 2.99 -4.28 -16.94
CA SER A 16 3.85 -4.88 -15.92
C SER A 16 4.09 -3.96 -14.74
N LEU A 17 4.27 -2.66 -14.99
CA LEU A 17 4.70 -1.68 -13.99
C LEU A 17 3.54 -0.94 -13.33
N SER A 18 2.42 -0.73 -14.02
CA SER A 18 1.32 0.11 -13.51
C SER A 18 -0.06 -0.51 -13.71
N ALA A 19 -0.14 -1.79 -14.13
CA ALA A 19 -1.38 -2.53 -14.35
C ALA A 19 -2.42 -1.83 -15.25
N ARG A 20 -1.96 -0.94 -16.15
CA ARG A 20 -2.83 -0.20 -17.08
C ARG A 20 -2.34 -0.25 -18.51
N LEU A 21 -3.27 0.05 -19.43
CA LEU A 21 -2.93 0.23 -20.83
C LEU A 21 -2.21 1.57 -21.07
N PRO A 22 -1.39 1.66 -22.13
CA PRO A 22 -0.81 2.94 -22.53
C PRO A 22 -1.89 3.93 -22.94
N ARG A 23 -1.77 5.16 -22.43
CA ARG A 23 -2.60 6.31 -22.78
C ARG A 23 -2.37 6.69 -24.25
N PRO A 24 -3.35 7.33 -24.92
CA PRO A 24 -3.19 7.76 -26.31
C PRO A 24 -1.94 8.64 -26.53
N SER A 25 -1.67 9.58 -25.62
CA SER A 25 -0.49 10.46 -25.68
C SER A 25 0.84 9.69 -25.63
N GLU A 26 0.94 8.66 -24.79
CA GLU A 26 2.15 7.82 -24.66
C GLU A 26 2.39 7.02 -25.95
N ARG A 27 1.31 6.50 -26.56
CA ARG A 27 1.39 5.80 -27.86
C ARG A 27 1.83 6.72 -28.97
N ASP A 28 1.30 7.94 -29.00
CA ASP A 28 1.67 8.92 -30.02
C ASP A 28 3.13 9.40 -29.83
N ALA A 29 3.60 9.53 -28.59
CA ALA A 29 4.99 9.82 -28.28
C ALA A 29 5.94 8.72 -28.82
N VAL A 30 5.64 7.45 -28.53
CA VAL A 30 6.43 6.33 -29.07
C VAL A 30 6.30 6.21 -30.58
N ARG A 31 5.17 6.55 -31.19
CA ARG A 31 5.03 6.53 -32.66
C ARG A 31 5.96 7.55 -33.34
N LYS A 32 6.18 8.70 -32.69
CA LYS A 32 7.03 9.78 -33.23
C LYS A 32 8.50 9.62 -32.88
N GLY A 33 8.80 9.23 -31.65
CA GLY A 33 10.16 9.16 -31.11
C GLY A 33 10.75 7.75 -31.03
N GLY A 34 9.99 6.71 -31.38
CA GLY A 34 10.43 5.32 -31.29
C GLY A 34 10.85 4.92 -29.87
N LEU A 35 11.85 4.05 -29.79
CA LEU A 35 12.42 3.56 -28.54
C LEU A 35 12.95 4.66 -27.62
N ASP A 36 13.51 5.74 -28.17
CA ASP A 36 14.10 6.84 -27.38
C ASP A 36 13.05 7.55 -26.51
N ALA A 37 11.77 7.52 -26.91
CA ALA A 37 10.68 8.08 -26.12
C ALA A 37 10.33 7.21 -24.89
N ILE A 38 10.69 5.93 -24.86
CA ILE A 38 10.26 4.99 -23.81
C ILE A 38 10.87 5.33 -22.45
N SER A 39 12.14 5.74 -22.38
CA SER A 39 12.80 6.02 -21.11
C SER A 39 12.05 7.08 -20.29
N ALA A 40 11.79 8.24 -20.89
CA ALA A 40 11.08 9.33 -20.23
C ALA A 40 9.62 8.96 -19.87
N LEU A 41 8.98 8.11 -20.67
CA LEU A 41 7.65 7.60 -20.37
C LEU A 41 7.67 6.64 -19.17
N LEU A 42 8.69 5.80 -19.04
CA LEU A 42 8.84 4.92 -17.88
C LEU A 42 9.10 5.71 -16.61
N ASP A 43 9.94 6.75 -16.67
CA ASP A 43 10.18 7.64 -15.54
C ASP A 43 8.85 8.24 -15.06
N GLN A 44 7.99 8.67 -15.99
CA GLN A 44 6.66 9.17 -15.64
C GLN A 44 5.78 8.06 -15.04
N VAL A 45 5.70 6.88 -15.66
CA VAL A 45 4.89 5.74 -15.16
C VAL A 45 5.29 5.37 -13.74
N MET A 46 6.59 5.40 -13.43
CA MET A 46 7.13 5.06 -12.11
C MET A 46 6.88 6.11 -11.03
N THR A 47 6.22 7.23 -11.37
CA THR A 47 5.73 8.23 -10.40
C THR A 47 4.23 8.14 -10.15
N GLU A 48 3.51 7.27 -10.86
CA GLU A 48 2.06 7.12 -10.75
C GLU A 48 1.68 6.29 -9.52
N ASP A 49 0.56 6.59 -8.86
CA ASP A 49 0.05 5.77 -7.75
C ASP A 49 -0.13 4.30 -8.14
N ALA A 50 -0.56 4.04 -9.39
CA ALA A 50 -0.72 2.69 -9.92
C ALA A 50 0.61 1.90 -9.98
N PHE A 51 1.76 2.57 -10.14
CA PHE A 51 3.05 1.92 -10.06
C PHE A 51 3.36 1.44 -8.65
N TYR A 52 3.10 2.28 -7.64
CA TYR A 52 3.34 1.90 -6.25
C TYR A 52 2.40 0.78 -5.79
N GLU A 53 1.15 0.74 -6.25
CA GLU A 53 0.26 -0.40 -6.00
C GLU A 53 0.80 -1.70 -6.61
N ARG A 54 1.26 -1.63 -7.87
CA ARG A 54 1.85 -2.79 -8.55
C ARG A 54 3.16 -3.25 -7.91
N LEU A 55 3.97 -2.31 -7.43
CA LEU A 55 5.20 -2.57 -6.67
C LEU A 55 4.89 -3.34 -5.39
N LYS A 56 3.92 -2.89 -4.60
CA LYS A 56 3.49 -3.57 -3.37
C LYS A 56 2.98 -4.98 -3.66
N GLU A 57 2.23 -5.17 -4.74
CA GLU A 57 1.78 -6.50 -5.18
C GLU A 57 2.95 -7.44 -5.44
N GLY A 58 3.93 -7.01 -6.23
CA GLY A 58 5.10 -7.82 -6.57
C GLY A 58 5.97 -8.18 -5.36
N PHE A 59 6.12 -7.29 -4.37
CA PHE A 59 6.80 -7.62 -3.13
C PHE A 59 5.98 -8.53 -2.23
N ASN A 60 4.65 -8.40 -2.23
CA ASN A 60 3.78 -9.27 -1.47
C ASN A 60 3.79 -10.71 -1.99
N ASP A 61 4.10 -10.95 -3.27
CA ASP A 61 4.32 -12.32 -3.79
C ASP A 61 5.53 -13.03 -3.15
N VAL A 62 6.43 -12.27 -2.51
CA VAL A 62 7.60 -12.80 -1.78
C VAL A 62 7.36 -12.75 -0.27
N PHE A 63 6.91 -11.61 0.26
CA PHE A 63 6.77 -11.41 1.70
C PHE A 63 5.52 -12.09 2.27
N LEU A 64 4.50 -12.28 1.44
CA LEU A 64 3.24 -12.96 1.77
C LEU A 64 2.53 -12.39 3.01
N THR A 65 2.76 -11.11 3.35
CA THR A 65 2.18 -10.50 4.55
C THR A 65 0.66 -10.42 4.47
N ASN A 66 0.11 -10.15 3.28
CA ASN A 66 -1.34 -10.17 3.07
C ASN A 66 -1.94 -11.58 3.17
N GLY A 67 -1.13 -12.62 2.92
CA GLY A 67 -1.52 -14.03 3.00
C GLY A 67 -1.50 -14.61 4.41
N TYR A 68 -1.12 -13.83 5.43
CA TYR A 68 -1.16 -14.26 6.82
C TYR A 68 -2.61 -14.64 7.22
N ASP A 69 -2.80 -15.91 7.57
CA ASP A 69 -4.08 -16.55 7.88
C ASP A 69 -4.63 -16.17 9.28
N GLY A 70 -3.74 -15.70 10.16
CA GLY A 70 -4.13 -15.23 11.49
C GLY A 70 -4.78 -13.84 11.46
N ASN A 71 -5.35 -13.45 12.60
CA ASN A 71 -5.77 -12.07 12.82
C ASN A 71 -4.54 -11.16 12.85
N GLY A 72 -4.49 -10.13 11.98
CA GLY A 72 -3.32 -9.25 11.84
C GLY A 72 -2.83 -8.63 13.16
N GLU A 73 -3.69 -8.31 14.11
CA GLU A 73 -3.29 -7.76 15.41
C GLU A 73 -2.57 -8.75 16.34
N LEU A 74 -2.56 -10.05 16.01
CA LEU A 74 -1.88 -11.07 16.82
C LEU A 74 -0.37 -11.08 16.63
N ILE A 75 0.15 -10.44 15.58
CA ILE A 75 1.60 -10.25 15.43
C ILE A 75 2.15 -9.25 16.45
N LEU A 76 1.29 -8.38 17.00
CA LEU A 76 1.67 -7.46 18.07
C LEU A 76 1.80 -8.23 19.38
N SER A 77 3.00 -8.16 19.98
CA SER A 77 3.30 -8.81 21.25
C SER A 77 2.27 -8.47 22.32
N TYR A 78 1.72 -9.49 22.98
CA TYR A 78 0.78 -9.30 24.08
C TYR A 78 1.38 -8.40 25.18
N ASN A 79 2.60 -8.69 25.62
CA ASN A 79 3.26 -8.00 26.74
C ASN A 79 3.61 -6.53 26.49
N HIS A 80 3.55 -6.08 25.24
CA HIS A 80 3.91 -4.71 24.86
C HIS A 80 2.70 -3.92 24.37
N PHE A 81 1.67 -4.60 23.87
CA PHE A 81 0.49 -3.98 23.27
C PHE A 81 -0.83 -4.46 23.88
N GLU A 82 -0.81 -5.00 25.10
CA GLU A 82 -1.99 -5.52 25.81
C GLU A 82 -3.16 -4.52 25.88
N LYS A 83 -2.87 -3.21 25.99
CA LYS A 83 -3.86 -2.14 26.17
C LYS A 83 -4.34 -1.53 24.86
N SER A 84 -3.57 -1.65 23.78
CA SER A 84 -3.80 -0.95 22.52
C SER A 84 -4.20 -1.89 21.38
N ARG A 85 -3.68 -3.11 21.31
CA ARG A 85 -3.87 -4.01 20.14
C ARG A 85 -5.32 -4.40 19.88
N GLN A 86 -6.18 -4.32 20.90
CA GLN A 86 -7.62 -4.60 20.82
C GLN A 86 -8.51 -3.36 20.97
N TRP A 87 -8.00 -2.18 20.59
CA TRP A 87 -8.72 -0.90 20.70
C TRP A 87 -10.14 -0.92 20.11
N PHE A 88 -10.37 -1.73 19.06
CA PHE A 88 -11.66 -1.83 18.37
C PHE A 88 -12.80 -2.32 19.28
N HIS A 89 -12.51 -3.04 20.37
CA HIS A 89 -13.54 -3.44 21.36
C HIS A 89 -14.17 -2.25 22.10
N LYS A 90 -13.45 -1.13 22.19
CA LYS A 90 -13.91 0.10 22.85
C LYS A 90 -14.35 1.17 21.86
N TYR A 91 -14.35 0.87 20.56
CA TYR A 91 -14.71 1.85 19.55
C TYR A 91 -16.22 2.11 19.59
N ASP A 92 -16.61 3.38 19.66
CA ASP A 92 -18.01 3.76 19.82
C ASP A 92 -18.76 3.68 18.49
N LEU A 93 -19.67 2.72 18.41
CA LEU A 93 -20.61 2.53 17.30
C LEU A 93 -22.07 2.68 17.75
N SER A 94 -22.33 3.29 18.92
CA SER A 94 -23.68 3.42 19.47
C SER A 94 -24.61 4.29 18.63
N HIS A 95 -24.05 5.12 17.75
CA HIS A 95 -24.80 5.92 16.76
C HIS A 95 -25.54 5.04 15.74
N ILE A 96 -25.10 3.79 15.52
CA ILE A 96 -25.78 2.81 14.65
C ILE A 96 -26.83 2.06 15.48
N LYS A 97 -28.11 2.34 15.22
CA LYS A 97 -29.24 1.77 15.97
C LYS A 97 -29.52 0.32 15.62
N ASP A 98 -29.36 -0.05 14.34
CA ASP A 98 -29.56 -1.42 13.89
C ASP A 98 -28.40 -2.31 14.35
N GLU A 99 -28.72 -3.41 15.03
CA GLU A 99 -27.71 -4.29 15.63
C GLU A 99 -26.86 -4.99 14.57
N ARG A 100 -27.47 -5.40 13.45
CA ARG A 100 -26.78 -6.10 12.38
C ARG A 100 -25.81 -5.17 11.66
N GLU A 101 -26.25 -3.95 11.35
CA GLU A 101 -25.40 -2.91 10.76
C GLU A 101 -24.23 -2.54 11.67
N ARG A 102 -24.48 -2.39 12.97
CA ARG A 102 -23.43 -2.08 13.96
C ARG A 102 -22.37 -3.18 14.03
N LYS A 103 -22.81 -4.44 14.01
CA LYS A 103 -21.92 -5.61 13.98
C LYS A 103 -21.09 -5.66 12.70
N GLU A 104 -21.72 -5.39 11.55
CA GLU A 104 -21.00 -5.34 10.27
C GLU A 104 -19.99 -4.20 10.22
N ALA A 105 -20.33 -3.02 10.76
CA ALA A 105 -19.40 -1.89 10.88
C ALA A 105 -18.17 -2.24 11.73
N LEU A 106 -18.38 -2.92 12.87
CA LEU A 106 -17.28 -3.41 13.71
C LEU A 106 -16.38 -4.40 12.94
N TYR A 107 -16.98 -5.33 12.20
CA TYR A 107 -16.23 -6.29 11.39
C TYR A 107 -15.47 -5.63 10.25
N ALA A 108 -16.09 -4.69 9.53
CA ALA A 108 -15.44 -3.91 8.49
C ALA A 108 -14.23 -3.14 9.03
N MET A 109 -14.38 -2.47 10.18
CA MET A 109 -13.28 -1.76 10.85
C MET A 109 -12.17 -2.72 11.26
N THR A 110 -12.51 -3.88 11.83
CA THR A 110 -11.53 -4.88 12.26
C THR A 110 -10.76 -5.44 11.06
N ARG A 111 -11.43 -5.68 9.92
CA ARG A 111 -10.79 -6.07 8.67
C ARG A 111 -9.82 -5.00 8.16
N ARG A 112 -10.20 -3.71 8.21
CA ARG A 112 -9.31 -2.58 7.84
C ARG A 112 -8.09 -2.50 8.74
N TYR A 113 -8.26 -2.63 10.05
CA TYR A 113 -7.16 -2.63 11.01
C TYR A 113 -6.18 -3.79 10.76
N ARG A 114 -6.68 -5.01 10.58
CA ARG A 114 -5.85 -6.18 10.26
C ARG A 114 -5.13 -6.06 8.94
N LYS A 115 -5.82 -5.53 7.92
CA LYS A 115 -5.22 -5.24 6.61
C LYS A 115 -4.10 -4.20 6.75
N ALA A 116 -4.35 -3.11 7.48
CA ALA A 116 -3.36 -2.07 7.71
C ALA A 116 -2.06 -2.61 8.31
N ILE A 117 -2.14 -3.46 9.34
CA ILE A 117 -0.95 -4.10 9.94
C ILE A 117 -0.18 -4.96 8.92
N ARG A 118 -0.90 -5.73 8.09
CA ARG A 118 -0.26 -6.59 7.08
C ARG A 118 0.40 -5.79 5.95
N GLU A 119 -0.12 -4.60 5.67
CA GLU A 119 0.39 -3.72 4.60
C GLU A 119 1.59 -2.87 5.04
N GLU A 120 1.89 -2.73 6.34
CA GLU A 120 2.96 -1.84 6.83
C GLU A 120 4.33 -2.09 6.18
N PRO A 121 4.81 -3.33 6.02
CA PRO A 121 6.08 -3.58 5.36
C PRO A 121 6.06 -3.20 3.87
N LEU A 122 4.91 -3.37 3.21
CA LEU A 122 4.73 -3.02 1.81
C LEU A 122 4.66 -1.50 1.63
N GLU A 123 4.03 -0.80 2.56
CA GLU A 123 4.01 0.67 2.59
C GLU A 123 5.41 1.25 2.84
N LEU A 124 6.26 0.59 3.64
CA LEU A 124 7.67 1.00 3.79
C LEU A 124 8.43 0.89 2.46
N ILE A 125 8.24 -0.21 1.72
CA ILE A 125 8.83 -0.37 0.38
C ILE A 125 8.37 0.75 -0.57
N ALA A 126 7.05 0.99 -0.61
CA ALA A 126 6.49 2.07 -1.42
C ALA A 126 7.05 3.44 -1.00
N HIS A 127 7.20 3.70 0.30
CA HIS A 127 7.80 4.92 0.83
C HIS A 127 9.25 5.09 0.39
N VAL A 128 10.07 4.04 0.50
CA VAL A 128 11.48 4.08 0.08
C VAL A 128 11.60 4.43 -1.40
N VAL A 129 10.84 3.74 -2.26
CA VAL A 129 10.88 3.98 -3.71
C VAL A 129 10.30 5.34 -4.08
N ARG A 130 9.20 5.77 -3.45
CA ARG A 130 8.54 7.05 -3.74
C ARG A 130 9.41 8.26 -3.40
N ASN A 131 10.31 8.12 -2.43
CA ASN A 131 11.17 9.20 -1.97
C ASN A 131 12.62 9.05 -2.40
N ASP A 132 12.90 8.18 -3.38
CA ASP A 132 14.25 7.91 -3.90
C ASP A 132 15.28 7.62 -2.80
N LYS A 133 14.86 6.82 -1.82
CA LYS A 133 15.68 6.44 -0.67
C LYS A 133 16.54 5.22 -0.99
N PRO A 134 17.68 5.04 -0.30
CA PRO A 134 18.50 3.84 -0.45
C PRO A 134 17.67 2.57 -0.20
N PHE A 135 17.76 1.59 -1.10
CA PHE A 135 16.99 0.34 -0.97
C PHE A 135 17.27 -0.42 0.34
N THR A 136 18.46 -0.25 0.92
CA THR A 136 18.82 -0.80 2.23
C THR A 136 17.90 -0.34 3.35
N GLU A 137 17.24 0.81 3.20
CA GLU A 137 16.31 1.37 4.18
C GLU A 137 15.11 0.45 4.46
N ILE A 138 14.76 -0.46 3.55
CA ILE A 138 13.74 -1.50 3.80
C ILE A 138 14.13 -2.41 4.98
N MET A 139 15.44 -2.60 5.22
CA MET A 139 15.95 -3.40 6.34
C MET A 139 16.50 -2.55 7.49
N THR A 140 16.89 -1.30 7.23
CA THR A 140 17.59 -0.45 8.21
C THR A 140 16.76 0.69 8.76
N ALA A 141 15.51 0.88 8.30
CA ALA A 141 14.64 1.93 8.81
C ALA A 141 14.44 1.78 10.32
N ASP A 142 14.59 2.90 11.03
CA ASP A 142 14.27 3.05 12.46
C ASP A 142 12.83 3.54 12.68
N TYR A 143 12.01 3.47 11.62
CA TYR A 143 10.61 3.86 11.60
C TYR A 143 9.77 2.81 10.88
N ILE A 144 8.46 2.89 11.11
CA ILE A 144 7.46 2.06 10.43
C ILE A 144 6.42 2.95 9.76
N MET A 145 5.77 2.40 8.74
CA MET A 145 4.61 3.03 8.13
C MET A 145 3.35 2.60 8.87
N VAL A 146 2.51 3.56 9.24
CA VAL A 146 1.26 3.30 9.95
C VAL A 146 0.10 4.04 9.29
N SER A 147 -1.06 3.40 9.32
CA SER A 147 -2.34 4.03 9.00
C SER A 147 -3.01 4.53 10.30
N PRO A 148 -4.10 5.31 10.21
CA PRO A 148 -4.91 5.64 11.39
C PRO A 148 -5.35 4.41 12.18
N TYR A 149 -5.65 3.30 11.49
CA TYR A 149 -6.09 2.07 12.16
C TYR A 149 -4.95 1.36 12.89
N SER A 150 -3.79 1.22 12.24
CA SER A 150 -2.66 0.52 12.87
C SER A 150 -1.95 1.35 13.93
N ALA A 151 -1.93 2.67 13.80
CA ALA A 151 -1.46 3.58 14.84
C ALA A 151 -2.24 3.44 16.16
N ARG A 152 -3.55 3.15 16.11
CA ARG A 152 -4.36 2.83 17.31
C ARG A 152 -3.91 1.51 17.93
N GLY A 153 -3.55 0.52 17.12
CA GLY A 153 -2.96 -0.76 17.54
C GLY A 153 -1.62 -0.59 18.28
N TYR A 154 -0.75 0.30 17.79
CA TYR A 154 0.51 0.66 18.44
C TYR A 154 0.35 1.63 19.63
N GLY A 155 -0.86 2.15 19.87
CA GLY A 155 -1.12 3.10 20.96
C GLY A 155 -0.53 4.49 20.74
N ILE A 156 -0.14 4.83 19.51
CA ILE A 156 0.48 6.12 19.15
C ILE A 156 -0.47 7.07 18.44
N PHE A 157 -1.70 6.64 18.16
CA PHE A 157 -2.67 7.39 17.34
C PHE A 157 -2.85 8.83 17.80
N GLU A 158 -3.12 9.08 19.09
CA GLU A 158 -3.34 10.44 19.61
C GLU A 158 -2.13 11.36 19.39
N THR A 159 -0.92 10.81 19.45
CA THR A 159 0.33 11.55 19.25
C THR A 159 0.54 11.97 17.79
N ILE A 160 0.05 11.18 16.84
CA ILE A 160 0.33 11.36 15.40
C ILE A 160 -0.91 11.66 14.56
N LYS A 161 -2.10 11.78 15.15
CA LYS A 161 -3.37 11.91 14.41
C LYS A 161 -3.39 13.06 13.41
N GLU A 162 -2.76 14.18 13.77
CA GLU A 162 -2.67 15.39 12.92
C GLU A 162 -1.85 15.16 11.64
N ARG A 163 -1.08 14.05 11.56
CA ARG A 163 -0.33 13.67 10.36
C ARG A 163 -1.20 12.96 9.32
N PHE A 164 -2.39 12.48 9.70
CA PHE A 164 -3.29 11.78 8.80
C PHE A 164 -4.25 12.75 8.09
N LYS A 165 -4.40 12.59 6.78
CA LYS A 165 -5.38 13.37 5.99
C LYS A 165 -6.83 12.93 6.26
N ASN A 166 -7.04 11.65 6.57
CA ASN A 166 -8.35 11.10 6.92
C ASN A 166 -8.17 10.08 8.07
N PRO A 167 -8.32 10.52 9.34
CA PRO A 167 -8.08 9.67 10.51
C PRO A 167 -9.20 8.68 10.86
N ASP A 168 -10.35 8.76 10.17
CA ASP A 168 -11.59 8.00 10.43
C ASP A 168 -11.87 6.91 9.37
#